data_AF-A0A349S562-F1
#
_entry.id   AF-A0A349S562-F1
#
_cell.length_a   1.000
_cell.length_b   1.000
_cell.length_c   1.000
_cell.angle_alpha   90.00
_cell.angle_beta   90.00
_cell.angle_gamma   90.00
#
_symmetry.space_group_name_H-M   'P 1'
#
loop_
_entity.id
_entity.type
_entity.pdbx_description
1 polymer ?
#
loop_
_entity_poly.entity_id
_entity_poly.type
_entity_poly.pdbx_seq_one_letter_code
_entity_poly.pdbx_strand_id
1 'polypeptide(L)'
;LSDGSAVVTALLIALVIPTSSPWWLIVTGVGFALLFGKHLYGGLGHNPFNPAMLAYVMLLISFPIEMTQWPVPTPEANWSFLFSFSPTIIDGVSTATPLDYLKNQANVSAFDITLRDDPHFPHHSSHAFFWLNIAYL
;
A
#
# COMPACT_ATOMS: atom_id res chain seq x y z
N LEU A 1 -19.89 -17.84 8.73
CA LEU A 1 -18.85 -18.12 7.68
C LEU A 1 -19.30 -17.63 6.31
N SER A 2 -20.60 -17.51 6.01
CA SER A 2 -21.15 -17.05 4.72
C SER A 2 -21.39 -15.53 4.64
N ASP A 3 -20.97 -14.76 5.64
CA ASP A 3 -21.42 -13.37 5.81
C ASP A 3 -20.59 -12.35 4.99
N GLY A 4 -19.72 -12.82 4.08
CA GLY A 4 -18.86 -11.99 3.22
C GLY A 4 -17.77 -11.18 3.95
N SER A 5 -17.86 -10.99 5.26
CA SER A 5 -16.94 -10.17 6.04
C SER A 5 -15.48 -10.63 5.97
N ALA A 6 -15.23 -11.93 5.81
CA ALA A 6 -13.87 -12.43 5.64
C ALA A 6 -13.22 -11.92 4.34
N VAL A 7 -14.01 -11.83 3.26
CA VAL A 7 -13.56 -11.29 1.97
C VAL A 7 -13.26 -9.81 2.10
N VAL A 8 -14.11 -9.05 2.81
CA VAL A 8 -13.86 -7.63 3.07
C VAL A 8 -12.58 -7.42 3.89
N THR A 9 -12.36 -8.21 4.95
CA THR A 9 -11.12 -8.14 5.74
C THR A 9 -9.89 -8.47 4.89
N ALA A 10 -9.98 -9.50 4.03
CA ALA A 10 -8.88 -9.85 3.12
C ALA A 10 -8.60 -8.75 2.09
N LEU A 11 -9.65 -8.15 1.54
CA LEU A 11 -9.54 -7.05 0.56
C LEU A 11 -8.95 -5.79 1.21
N LEU A 12 -9.40 -5.44 2.41
CA LEU A 12 -8.82 -4.32 3.17
C LEU A 12 -7.33 -4.56 3.43
N ILE A 13 -6.94 -5.74 3.90
CA ILE A 13 -5.53 -6.09 4.13
C ILE A 13 -4.71 -5.97 2.82
N ALA A 14 -5.24 -6.48 1.71
CA ALA A 14 -4.58 -6.41 0.41
C ALA A 14 -4.39 -4.96 -0.09
N LEU A 15 -5.23 -4.02 0.34
CA LEU A 15 -5.10 -2.59 0.00
C LEU A 15 -4.08 -1.84 0.86
N VAL A 16 -3.85 -2.26 2.11
CA VAL A 16 -2.91 -1.56 3.02
C VAL A 16 -1.49 -2.09 2.90
N ILE A 17 -1.32 -3.32 2.40
CA ILE A 17 -0.03 -3.96 2.18
C ILE A 17 0.59 -3.45 0.86
N PRO A 18 1.92 -3.22 0.81
CA PRO A 18 2.61 -2.93 -0.44
C PRO A 18 2.33 -3.99 -1.51
N THR A 19 2.11 -3.55 -2.74
CA THR A 19 1.88 -4.48 -3.86
C THR A 19 3.08 -5.38 -4.13
N SER A 20 4.30 -4.94 -3.80
CA SER A 20 5.52 -5.75 -3.91
C SER A 20 5.59 -6.91 -2.91
N SER A 21 4.72 -6.95 -1.89
CA SER A 21 4.83 -7.96 -0.84
C SER A 21 4.52 -9.36 -1.37
N PRO A 22 5.23 -10.40 -0.90
CA PRO A 22 4.99 -11.77 -1.32
C PRO A 22 3.58 -12.25 -0.97
N TRP A 23 3.01 -13.13 -1.81
CA TRP A 23 1.67 -13.69 -1.59
C TRP A 23 1.52 -14.40 -0.23
N TRP A 24 2.59 -15.03 0.28
CA TRP A 24 2.56 -15.74 1.56
C TRP A 24 2.32 -14.79 2.73
N LEU A 25 2.78 -13.55 2.65
CA LEU A 25 2.63 -12.54 3.69
C LEU A 25 1.16 -12.09 3.80
N ILE A 26 0.48 -11.95 2.66
CA ILE A 26 -0.96 -11.66 2.64
C ILE A 26 -1.74 -12.83 3.26
N VAL A 27 -1.38 -14.07 2.92
CA VAL A 27 -2.05 -15.28 3.47
C VAL A 27 -1.87 -15.37 4.99
N THR A 28 -0.66 -15.13 5.51
CA THR A 28 -0.41 -15.16 6.96
C THR A 28 -1.14 -14.02 7.68
N GLY A 29 -1.18 -12.81 7.10
CA GLY A 29 -1.91 -11.67 7.64
C GLY A 29 -3.42 -11.91 7.71
N VAL A 30 -4.02 -12.40 6.62
CA VAL A 30 -5.46 -12.74 6.59
C VAL A 30 -5.78 -13.87 7.57
N GLY A 31 -4.92 -14.90 7.64
CA GLY A 31 -5.06 -15.97 8.62
C GLY A 31 -5.05 -15.45 10.06
N PHE A 32 -4.12 -14.55 10.39
CA PHE A 32 -4.05 -13.93 11.71
C PHE A 32 -5.26 -13.04 12.01
N ALA A 33 -5.69 -12.20 11.06
CA ALA A 33 -6.89 -11.36 11.21
C ALA A 33 -8.14 -12.19 11.52
N LEU A 34 -8.30 -13.33 10.83
CA LEU A 34 -9.45 -14.18 11.04
C LEU A 34 -9.35 -14.94 12.35
N LEU A 35 -8.22 -15.58 12.65
CA LEU A 35 -8.07 -16.40 13.86
C LEU A 35 -8.11 -15.54 15.14
N PHE A 36 -7.28 -14.49 15.19
CA PHE A 36 -7.10 -13.66 16.38
C PHE A 36 -8.03 -12.45 16.41
N GLY A 37 -8.30 -11.84 15.26
CA GLY A 37 -9.17 -10.66 15.19
C GLY A 37 -10.66 -10.97 15.19
N LYS A 38 -11.08 -12.19 14.80
CA LYS A 38 -12.51 -12.51 14.62
C LYS A 38 -12.97 -13.78 15.34
N HIS A 39 -12.29 -14.91 15.16
CA HIS A 39 -12.77 -16.19 15.70
C HIS A 39 -12.57 -16.29 17.22
N LEU A 40 -11.50 -15.72 17.76
CA LEU A 40 -11.23 -15.68 19.21
C LEU A 40 -12.30 -14.94 20.02
N TYR A 41 -12.97 -13.95 19.43
CA TYR A 41 -13.99 -13.13 20.10
C TYR A 41 -15.44 -13.58 19.82
N GLY A 42 -15.62 -14.75 19.20
CA GLY A 42 -16.96 -15.31 18.97
C GLY A 42 -17.63 -14.87 17.66
N GLY A 43 -16.90 -14.21 16.74
CA GLY A 43 -17.35 -13.97 15.37
C GLY A 43 -17.90 -12.56 15.11
N LEU A 44 -18.87 -12.46 14.21
CA LEU A 44 -19.36 -11.18 13.69
C LEU A 44 -20.14 -10.39 14.75
N GLY A 45 -19.78 -9.12 14.92
CA GLY A 45 -20.43 -8.20 15.86
C GLY A 45 -19.74 -8.08 17.22
N HIS A 46 -18.75 -8.93 17.53
CA HIS A 46 -18.01 -8.92 18.81
C HIS A 46 -16.52 -8.59 18.61
N ASN A 47 -16.19 -7.71 17.67
CA ASN A 47 -14.79 -7.34 17.41
C ASN A 47 -14.44 -6.06 18.21
N PRO A 48 -13.66 -6.13 19.30
CA PRO A 48 -13.23 -4.93 20.03
C PRO A 48 -12.34 -4.02 19.17
N PHE A 49 -11.65 -4.59 18.17
CA PHE A 49 -10.81 -3.88 17.22
C PHE A 49 -11.11 -4.33 15.79
N ASN A 50 -10.82 -3.48 14.79
CA ASN A 50 -10.92 -3.87 13.38
C ASN A 50 -9.93 -5.02 13.09
N PRO A 51 -10.41 -6.22 12.69
CA PRO A 51 -9.54 -7.37 12.43
C PRO A 51 -8.46 -7.10 11.36
N ALA A 52 -8.77 -6.24 10.37
CA ALA A 52 -7.82 -5.88 9.32
C ALA A 52 -6.63 -5.07 9.88
N MET A 53 -6.90 -4.13 10.80
CA MET A 53 -5.87 -3.32 11.44
C MET A 53 -5.01 -4.15 12.41
N LEU A 54 -5.61 -5.14 13.07
CA LEU A 54 -4.87 -6.07 13.94
C LEU A 54 -3.80 -6.83 13.14
N ALA A 55 -4.16 -7.35 11.96
CA ALA A 55 -3.20 -8.01 11.09
C ALA A 55 -2.15 -7.05 10.53
N TYR A 56 -2.56 -5.83 10.13
CA TYR A 56 -1.61 -4.82 9.67
C TYR A 56 -0.52 -4.51 10.71
N VAL A 57 -0.91 -4.31 11.97
CA VAL A 57 0.06 -4.06 13.07
C VAL A 57 0.96 -5.27 13.30
N MET A 58 0.40 -6.48 13.28
CA MET A 58 1.19 -7.71 13.44
C MET A 58 2.24 -7.85 12.33
N LEU A 59 1.87 -7.58 11.08
CA LEU A 59 2.77 -7.65 9.93
C LEU A 59 3.84 -6.57 10.00
N LEU A 60 3.50 -5.34 10.40
CA LEU A 60 4.48 -4.26 10.59
C LEU A 60 5.54 -4.61 11.64
N ILE A 61 5.14 -5.25 12.74
CA ILE A 61 6.06 -5.63 13.83
C ILE A 61 6.92 -6.83 13.43
N SER A 62 6.32 -7.81 12.73
CA SER A 62 6.97 -9.10 12.46
C SER A 62 7.79 -9.10 11.16
N PHE A 63 7.34 -8.35 10.15
CA PHE A 63 7.91 -8.32 8.80
C PHE A 63 8.10 -6.88 8.30
N PRO A 64 8.89 -6.04 9.01
CA PRO A 64 9.03 -4.63 8.67
C PRO A 64 9.62 -4.41 7.28
N ILE A 65 10.60 -5.23 6.85
CA ILE A 65 11.28 -5.10 5.55
C ILE A 65 10.24 -5.17 4.41
N GLU A 66 9.49 -6.27 4.37
CA GLU A 66 8.47 -6.55 3.35
C GLU A 66 7.32 -5.52 3.36
N MET A 67 7.05 -4.87 4.50
CA MET A 67 6.04 -3.82 4.65
C MET A 67 6.54 -2.43 4.23
N THR A 68 7.85 -2.24 4.07
CA THR A 68 8.46 -0.96 3.69
C THR A 68 8.89 -0.90 2.23
N GLN A 69 8.85 -2.03 1.52
CA GLN A 69 9.20 -2.10 0.09
C GLN A 69 8.01 -1.71 -0.78
N TRP A 70 7.94 -0.43 -1.14
CA TRP A 70 6.95 0.08 -2.10
C TRP A 70 7.51 0.06 -3.52
N PRO A 71 6.79 -0.49 -4.51
CA PRO A 71 7.26 -0.47 -5.88
C PRO A 71 7.25 0.95 -6.40
N VAL A 72 8.30 1.27 -7.17
CA VAL A 72 8.36 2.51 -7.94
C VAL A 72 7.19 2.49 -8.94
N PRO A 73 6.41 3.59 -9.07
CA PRO A 73 5.34 3.70 -10.06
C PRO A 73 5.96 3.79 -11.47
N THR A 74 6.37 2.63 -11.98
CA THR A 74 6.85 2.47 -13.35
C THR A 74 5.63 2.25 -14.26
N PRO A 75 5.66 2.75 -15.50
CA PRO A 75 4.56 2.55 -16.46
C PRO A 75 4.35 1.08 -16.85
N GLU A 76 5.28 0.19 -16.49
CA GLU A 76 5.25 -1.23 -16.80
C GLU A 76 4.99 -2.05 -15.55
N ALA A 77 3.82 -2.69 -15.46
CA ALA A 77 3.49 -3.61 -14.39
C ALA A 77 4.33 -4.89 -14.50
N ASN A 78 5.45 -4.95 -13.78
CA ASN A 78 6.31 -6.12 -13.76
C ASN A 78 5.81 -7.17 -12.75
N TRP A 79 4.87 -8.04 -13.13
CA TRP A 79 4.26 -9.04 -12.24
C TRP A 79 5.22 -10.09 -11.63
N SER A 80 6.49 -10.12 -12.04
CA SER A 80 7.48 -11.09 -11.53
C SER A 80 7.75 -10.94 -10.03
N PHE A 81 7.55 -9.75 -9.43
CA PHE A 81 7.73 -9.54 -7.99
C PHE A 81 6.80 -10.41 -7.13
N LEU A 82 5.60 -10.75 -7.61
CA LEU A 82 4.64 -11.56 -6.83
C LEU A 82 5.09 -13.00 -6.61
N PHE A 83 5.94 -13.53 -7.51
CA PHE A 83 6.37 -14.92 -7.52
C PHE A 83 7.87 -15.09 -7.26
N SER A 84 8.61 -13.99 -7.10
CA SER A 84 10.06 -14.03 -6.92
C SER A 84 10.41 -14.37 -5.46
N PHE A 85 11.24 -15.39 -5.27
CA PHE A 85 11.85 -15.75 -3.98
C PHE A 85 13.25 -15.13 -3.81
N SER A 86 13.70 -14.32 -4.77
CA SER A 86 15.05 -13.78 -4.81
C SER A 86 15.08 -12.34 -4.30
N PRO A 87 16.06 -11.97 -3.46
CA PRO A 87 16.28 -10.56 -3.12
C PRO A 87 16.64 -9.82 -4.42
N THR A 88 15.83 -8.85 -4.81
CA THR A 88 16.18 -7.92 -5.88
C THR A 88 17.34 -7.05 -5.41
N ILE A 89 18.39 -6.91 -6.24
CA ILE A 89 19.63 -6.16 -5.91
C ILE A 89 19.34 -4.66 -5.69
N ILE A 90 18.19 -4.18 -6.16
CA ILE A 90 17.73 -2.81 -5.98
C ILE A 90 16.54 -2.88 -5.00
N ASP A 91 16.79 -2.45 -3.76
CA ASP A 91 15.85 -2.48 -2.62
C ASP A 91 14.83 -1.32 -2.64
N GLY A 92 14.93 -0.46 -3.65
CA GLY A 92 13.99 0.63 -3.88
C GLY A 92 14.68 1.81 -4.54
N VAL A 93 13.98 2.46 -5.47
CA VAL A 93 14.33 3.81 -5.92
C VAL A 93 13.37 4.75 -5.23
N SER A 94 13.87 5.58 -4.32
CA SER A 94 13.05 6.60 -3.68
C SER A 94 12.83 7.75 -4.66
N THR A 95 11.57 8.03 -4.99
CA THR A 95 11.16 9.20 -5.75
C THR A 95 10.43 10.16 -4.83
N ALA A 96 10.65 11.47 -4.99
CA ALA A 96 9.88 12.47 -4.25
C ALA A 96 8.39 12.30 -4.55
N THR A 97 7.57 12.26 -3.50
CA THR A 97 6.13 12.31 -3.70
C THR A 97 5.75 13.68 -4.27
N PRO A 98 4.76 13.80 -5.16
CA PRO A 98 4.32 15.09 -5.69
C PRO A 98 3.95 16.12 -4.60
N LEU A 99 3.53 15.65 -3.42
CA LEU A 99 3.21 16.51 -2.28
C LEU A 99 4.44 17.05 -1.56
N ASP A 100 5.48 16.22 -1.35
CA ASP A 100 6.75 16.72 -0.82
C ASP A 100 7.38 17.75 -1.76
N TYR A 101 7.19 17.57 -3.07
CA TYR A 101 7.60 18.55 -4.07
C TYR A 101 6.84 19.87 -3.92
N LEU A 102 5.51 19.82 -3.77
CA LEU A 102 4.66 20.99 -3.51
C LEU A 102 5.01 21.71 -2.22
N LYS A 103 5.25 20.97 -1.14
CA LYS A 103 5.56 21.53 0.18
C LYS A 103 6.90 22.26 0.19
N ASN A 104 7.85 21.80 -0.62
CA ASN A 104 9.17 22.40 -0.74
C ASN A 104 9.23 23.53 -1.79
N GLN A 105 8.27 23.58 -2.73
CA GLN A 105 8.17 24.65 -3.73
C GLN A 105 7.03 25.61 -3.39
N ALA A 106 7.38 26.69 -2.68
CA ALA A 106 6.43 27.68 -2.15
C ALA A 106 5.65 28.52 -3.18
N ASN A 107 5.68 28.19 -4.49
CA ASN A 107 4.94 28.90 -5.54
C ASN A 107 4.05 27.95 -6.35
N VAL A 108 2.77 27.93 -5.97
CA VAL A 108 1.68 27.12 -6.58
C VAL A 108 1.54 27.36 -8.09
N SER A 109 1.95 28.51 -8.63
CA SER A 109 1.92 28.83 -10.06
C SER A 109 3.05 28.19 -10.88
N ALA A 110 4.13 27.72 -10.24
CA ALA A 110 5.24 27.03 -10.91
C ALA A 110 4.99 25.51 -11.09
N PHE A 111 3.94 24.99 -10.44
CA PHE A 111 3.59 23.57 -10.44
C PHE A 111 3.15 23.06 -11.83
N ASP A 112 2.26 23.79 -12.51
CA ASP A 112 1.68 23.37 -13.80
C ASP A 112 2.68 23.34 -14.95
N ILE A 113 3.74 24.14 -14.88
CA ILE A 113 4.76 24.23 -15.95
C ILE A 113 5.91 23.27 -15.65
N THR A 114 6.33 23.15 -14.38
CA THR A 114 7.50 22.33 -14.03
C THR A 114 7.18 20.84 -14.00
N LEU A 115 5.99 20.42 -13.56
CA LEU A 115 5.61 19.00 -13.50
C LEU A 115 5.02 18.43 -14.79
N ARG A 116 4.53 19.31 -15.68
CA ARG A 116 4.00 18.90 -16.99
C ARG A 116 5.10 18.45 -17.94
N ASP A 117 6.30 19.01 -17.77
CA ASP A 117 7.49 18.71 -18.58
C ASP A 117 8.51 17.82 -17.86
N ASP A 118 8.21 17.36 -16.63
CA ASP A 118 9.13 16.54 -15.85
C ASP A 118 9.12 15.08 -16.35
N PRO A 119 10.24 14.54 -16.86
CA PRO A 119 10.32 13.15 -17.34
C PRO A 119 10.04 12.13 -16.23
N HIS A 120 10.12 12.53 -14.96
CA HIS A 120 9.82 11.69 -13.81
C HIS A 120 8.32 11.52 -13.54
N PHE A 121 7.45 12.38 -14.09
CA PHE A 121 6.01 12.36 -13.90
C PHE A 121 5.27 12.28 -15.24
N PRO A 122 5.24 11.11 -15.90
CA PRO A 122 4.56 10.96 -17.18
C PRO A 122 3.08 11.31 -17.04
N HIS A 123 2.56 12.02 -18.05
CA HIS A 123 1.29 12.74 -18.07
C HIS A 123 0.05 11.95 -17.60
N HIS A 124 0.08 10.62 -17.46
CA HIS A 124 -1.06 9.84 -16.98
C HIS A 124 -0.99 9.44 -15.50
N SER A 125 0.20 9.12 -14.98
CA SER A 125 0.37 8.74 -13.57
C SER A 125 0.33 9.95 -12.64
N SER A 126 0.72 11.13 -13.12
CA SER A 126 0.69 12.38 -12.34
C SER A 126 -0.73 12.83 -11.99
N HIS A 127 -1.74 12.60 -12.86
CA HIS A 127 -3.12 13.04 -12.61
C HIS A 127 -3.79 12.34 -11.43
N ALA A 128 -3.58 11.03 -11.26
CA ALA A 128 -4.21 10.28 -10.17
C ALA A 128 -3.65 10.69 -8.81
N PHE A 129 -2.32 10.79 -8.71
CA PHE A 129 -1.65 11.26 -7.50
C PHE A 129 -1.94 12.75 -7.23
N PHE A 130 -2.14 13.58 -8.25
CA PHE A 130 -2.53 14.98 -8.09
C PHE A 130 -3.85 15.13 -7.34
N TRP A 131 -4.91 14.43 -7.78
CA TRP A 131 -6.21 14.49 -7.11
C TRP A 131 -6.16 13.95 -5.68
N LEU A 132 -5.36 12.90 -5.45
CA LEU A 132 -5.16 12.34 -4.12
C LEU A 132 -4.48 13.34 -3.17
N ASN A 133 -3.48 14.07 -3.65
CA ASN A 133 -2.73 15.04 -2.86
C ASN A 133 -3.53 16.33 -2.61
N ILE A 134 -4.37 16.77 -3.55
CA ILE A 134 -5.32 17.87 -3.31
C ILE A 134 -6.37 17.47 -2.29
N ALA A 135 -6.90 16.24 -2.35
CA ALA A 135 -7.90 15.79 -1.38
C ALA A 135 -7.34 15.70 0.06
N TYR A 136 -6.01 15.67 0.21
CA TYR A 136 -5.32 15.63 1.50
C TYR A 136 -5.08 17.04 2.10
N LEU A 137 -5.23 18.12 1.31
CA LEU A 137 -5.02 19.51 1.70
C LEU A 137 -6.33 20.20 2.11
#